data_AF-A0A7X7C625-F1
#
_entry.id   AF-A0A7X7C625-F1
#
_cell.length_a   1.000
_cell.length_b   1.000
_cell.length_c   1.000
_cell.angle_alpha   90.00
_cell.angle_beta   90.00
_cell.angle_gamma   90.00
#
_symmetry.space_group_name_H-M   'P 1'
#
loop_
_entity.id
_entity.type
_entity.pdbx_description
1 polymer ?
#
loop_
_entity_poly.entity_id
_entity_poly.type
_entity_poly.pdbx_seq_one_letter_code
_entity_poly.pdbx_strand_id
1 'polypeptide(L)'
;MFVRLYLKTLKILKRILLVLLAMFMIFVVNGAVEYFIVQNRIQEFKERAVGEPVADSNIANTYYYRVPAKEDEDTSRNIFNFERRFIGAKGDIITSNRNPLRDYPPWNFFIQPFAHYLYLGHTSINSAEDGSRVYETLGNRNWENNIVQESTNTWILSEEYGSDDYSSPVIIGLRIRNTTSEQRDKMIEYAASKDGYPYNYTFLFNRANGFYCTDIVSRSVAAAGINVNYDHLATTGNDILCSKNVYIIFIREVVIENGVERYNIYYLDGGE
;
A
#
# COMPACT_ATOMS: atom_id res chain seq x y z
N MET A 1 -6.39 -49.74 23.58
CA MET A 1 -5.31 -48.71 23.55
C MET A 1 -5.50 -47.69 22.43
N PHE A 2 -5.72 -48.14 21.19
CA PHE A 2 -5.91 -47.28 20.00
C PHE A 2 -7.05 -46.24 20.11
N VAL A 3 -8.23 -46.61 20.62
CA VAL A 3 -9.37 -45.68 20.74
C VAL A 3 -9.09 -44.52 21.71
N ARG A 4 -8.37 -44.77 22.81
CA ARG A 4 -7.98 -43.70 23.76
C ARG A 4 -6.91 -42.77 23.17
N LEU A 5 -5.99 -43.30 22.37
CA LEU A 5 -4.98 -42.50 21.68
C LEU A 5 -5.65 -41.62 20.60
N TYR A 6 -6.54 -42.20 19.80
CA TYR A 6 -7.34 -41.51 18.79
C TYR A 6 -8.16 -40.34 19.39
N LEU A 7 -8.89 -40.58 20.49
CA LEU A 7 -9.67 -39.54 21.16
C LEU A 7 -8.80 -38.42 21.76
N LYS A 8 -7.57 -38.73 22.22
CA LYS A 8 -6.61 -37.71 22.68
C LYS A 8 -6.09 -36.87 21.53
N THR A 9 -5.69 -37.50 20.41
CA THR A 9 -5.23 -36.79 19.21
C THR A 9 -6.32 -35.89 18.64
N LEU A 10 -7.57 -36.37 18.58
CA LEU A 10 -8.70 -35.57 18.10
C LEU A 10 -9.00 -34.37 19.01
N LYS A 11 -8.83 -34.50 20.33
CA LYS A 11 -8.92 -33.38 21.27
C LYS A 11 -7.81 -32.34 21.07
N ILE A 12 -6.58 -32.79 20.80
CA ILE A 12 -5.44 -31.89 20.52
C ILE A 12 -5.69 -31.14 19.22
N LEU A 13 -6.10 -31.84 18.14
CA LEU A 13 -6.42 -31.21 16.86
C LEU A 13 -7.54 -30.17 16.98
N LYS A 14 -8.61 -30.49 17.74
CA LYS A 14 -9.68 -29.52 18.02
C LYS A 14 -9.19 -28.28 18.75
N ARG A 15 -8.28 -28.43 19.72
CA ARG A 15 -7.68 -27.30 20.45
C ARG A 15 -6.80 -26.45 19.55
N ILE A 16 -5.96 -27.08 18.71
CA ILE A 16 -5.14 -26.37 17.72
C ILE A 16 -6.04 -25.59 16.77
N LEU A 17 -7.08 -26.23 16.23
CA LEU A 17 -8.02 -25.57 15.32
C LEU A 17 -8.75 -24.39 16.01
N LEU A 18 -9.15 -24.54 17.27
CA LEU A 18 -9.77 -23.46 18.04
C LEU A 18 -8.81 -22.27 18.23
N VAL A 19 -7.54 -22.53 18.53
CA VAL A 19 -6.51 -21.48 18.65
C VAL A 19 -6.28 -20.79 17.31
N LEU A 20 -6.18 -21.54 16.21
CA LEU A 20 -6.06 -20.97 14.86
C LEU A 20 -7.27 -20.10 14.49
N LEU A 21 -8.49 -20.56 14.81
CA LEU A 21 -9.72 -19.81 14.59
C LEU A 21 -9.78 -18.53 15.45
N ALA A 22 -9.34 -18.60 16.70
CA ALA A 22 -9.28 -17.43 17.57
C ALA A 22 -8.29 -16.38 17.05
N MET A 23 -7.08 -16.80 16.64
CA MET A 23 -6.09 -15.91 16.01
C MET A 23 -6.62 -15.31 14.71
N PHE A 24 -7.27 -16.12 13.88
CA PHE A 24 -7.90 -15.64 12.65
C PHE A 24 -9.01 -14.63 12.92
N MET A 25 -9.87 -14.86 13.92
CA MET A 25 -10.88 -13.88 14.31
C MET A 25 -10.27 -12.57 14.82
N ILE A 26 -9.22 -12.64 15.64
CA ILE A 26 -8.51 -11.43 16.10
C ILE A 26 -7.96 -10.65 14.91
N PHE A 27 -7.31 -11.34 13.96
CA PHE A 27 -6.81 -10.73 12.73
C PHE A 27 -7.92 -10.05 11.92
N VAL A 28 -9.04 -10.72 11.70
CA VAL A 28 -10.18 -10.16 10.94
C VAL A 28 -10.80 -8.95 11.66
N VAL A 29 -10.97 -9.03 12.98
CA VAL A 29 -11.55 -7.92 13.77
C VAL A 29 -10.62 -6.71 13.76
N ASN A 30 -9.31 -6.90 13.97
CA ASN A 30 -8.32 -5.80 13.89
C ASN A 30 -8.33 -5.16 12.50
N GLY A 31 -8.23 -5.98 11.45
CA GLY A 31 -8.26 -5.49 10.07
C GLY A 31 -9.55 -4.74 9.72
N ALA A 32 -10.70 -5.15 10.26
CA ALA A 32 -11.96 -4.44 10.08
C ALA A 32 -11.98 -3.08 10.81
N VAL A 33 -11.45 -3.01 12.04
CA VAL A 33 -11.32 -1.74 12.77
C VAL A 33 -10.39 -0.78 12.03
N GLU A 34 -9.24 -1.28 11.58
CA GLU A 34 -8.28 -0.52 10.78
C GLU A 34 -8.91 -0.01 9.49
N TYR A 35 -9.70 -0.84 8.79
CA TYR A 35 -10.41 -0.40 7.58
C TYR A 35 -11.24 0.85 7.83
N PHE A 36 -12.03 0.91 8.91
CA PHE A 36 -12.82 2.10 9.23
C PHE A 36 -11.95 3.33 9.53
N ILE A 37 -10.82 3.14 10.22
CA ILE A 37 -9.85 4.22 10.47
C ILE A 37 -9.28 4.74 9.14
N VAL A 38 -8.89 3.83 8.24
CA VAL A 38 -8.36 4.17 6.92
C VAL A 38 -9.41 4.91 6.07
N GLN A 39 -10.64 4.41 6.00
CA GLN A 39 -11.70 5.08 5.26
C GLN A 39 -12.01 6.46 5.81
N ASN A 40 -12.03 6.61 7.15
CA ASN A 40 -12.19 7.92 7.77
C ASN A 40 -11.05 8.88 7.40
N ARG A 41 -9.79 8.42 7.41
CA ARG A 41 -8.64 9.25 6.99
C ARG A 41 -8.68 9.65 5.52
N ILE A 42 -9.09 8.73 4.64
CA ILE A 42 -9.28 9.01 3.21
C ILE A 42 -10.36 10.05 3.04
N GLN A 43 -11.50 9.87 3.70
CA GLN A 43 -12.62 10.79 3.62
C GLN A 43 -12.24 12.18 4.16
N GLU A 44 -11.60 12.27 5.32
CA GLU A 44 -11.07 13.52 5.89
C GLU A 44 -10.08 14.21 4.95
N PHE A 45 -9.25 13.46 4.23
CA PHE A 45 -8.35 14.02 3.23
C PHE A 45 -9.12 14.61 2.05
N LYS A 46 -10.11 13.88 1.51
CA LYS A 46 -10.92 14.34 0.36
C LYS A 46 -11.85 15.49 0.70
N GLU A 47 -12.45 15.51 1.89
CA GLU A 47 -13.37 16.57 2.36
C GLU A 47 -12.70 17.93 2.49
N ARG A 48 -11.37 17.95 2.65
CA ARG A 48 -10.59 19.19 2.61
C ARG A 48 -10.43 19.76 1.22
N ALA A 49 -10.80 19.05 0.15
CA ALA A 49 -10.65 19.56 -1.20
C ALA A 49 -11.40 20.88 -1.39
N VAL A 50 -10.76 21.86 -2.01
CA VAL A 50 -11.32 23.19 -2.25
C VAL A 50 -11.38 23.54 -3.73
N GLY A 51 -12.35 24.38 -4.08
CA GLY A 51 -12.58 24.82 -5.45
C GLY A 51 -13.26 23.75 -6.31
N GLU A 52 -13.56 24.13 -7.56
CA GLU A 52 -14.07 23.20 -8.56
C GLU A 52 -12.93 22.31 -9.09
N PRO A 53 -13.19 21.03 -9.38
CA PRO A 53 -12.18 20.16 -9.95
C PRO A 53 -11.72 20.64 -11.33
N VAL A 54 -10.42 20.56 -11.57
CA VAL A 54 -9.81 20.93 -12.86
C VAL A 54 -9.69 19.67 -13.71
N ALA A 55 -10.28 19.66 -14.91
CA ALA A 55 -10.13 18.55 -15.84
C ALA A 55 -8.71 18.50 -16.42
N ASP A 56 -8.16 17.29 -16.58
CA ASP A 56 -6.92 17.08 -17.31
C ASP A 56 -7.13 17.35 -18.81
N SER A 57 -6.22 18.11 -19.42
CA SER A 57 -6.31 18.48 -20.84
C SER A 57 -5.90 17.35 -21.80
N ASN A 58 -5.17 16.36 -21.31
CA ASN A 58 -4.55 15.28 -22.08
C ASN A 58 -5.20 13.92 -21.80
N ILE A 59 -5.72 13.70 -20.59
CA ILE A 59 -6.34 12.44 -20.15
C ILE A 59 -7.83 12.64 -19.94
N ALA A 60 -8.64 12.04 -20.81
CA ALA A 60 -10.09 12.09 -20.70
C ALA A 60 -10.57 11.58 -19.33
N ASN A 61 -11.63 12.19 -18.81
CA ASN A 61 -12.29 11.83 -17.55
C ASN A 61 -11.38 11.87 -16.30
N THR A 62 -10.25 12.57 -16.37
CA THR A 62 -9.38 12.78 -15.21
C THR A 62 -9.61 14.18 -14.63
N TYR A 63 -9.79 14.26 -13.32
CA TYR A 63 -10.13 15.47 -12.59
C TYR A 63 -9.24 15.67 -11.37
N TYR A 64 -8.77 16.89 -11.20
CA TYR A 64 -7.84 17.28 -10.14
C TYR A 64 -8.53 18.07 -9.03
N TYR A 65 -8.30 17.63 -7.81
CA TYR A 65 -8.83 18.22 -6.58
C TYR A 65 -7.66 18.68 -5.71
N ARG A 66 -7.60 19.99 -5.42
CA ARG A 66 -6.59 20.58 -4.55
C ARG A 66 -6.99 20.39 -3.09
N VAL A 67 -6.11 19.78 -2.30
CA VAL A 67 -6.30 19.58 -0.87
C VAL A 67 -5.33 20.48 -0.10
N PRO A 68 -5.80 21.55 0.57
CA PRO A 68 -4.93 22.46 1.30
C PRO A 68 -4.19 21.74 2.44
N ALA A 69 -2.89 21.99 2.55
CA ALA A 69 -2.04 21.42 3.58
C ALA A 69 -2.35 21.96 4.98
N LYS A 70 -2.19 21.09 5.98
CA LYS A 70 -2.14 21.45 7.39
C LYS A 70 -0.72 21.87 7.78
N GLU A 71 -0.60 22.53 8.93
CA GLU A 71 0.69 23.00 9.48
C GLU A 71 1.74 21.90 9.63
N ASP A 72 1.32 20.65 9.87
CA ASP A 72 2.18 19.48 10.08
C ASP A 72 2.38 18.62 8.81
N GLU A 73 1.93 19.11 7.64
CA GLU A 73 2.03 18.43 6.36
C GLU A 73 3.04 19.15 5.44
N ASP A 74 4.23 18.57 5.27
CA ASP A 74 5.30 19.08 4.41
C ASP A 74 4.95 18.99 2.92
N THR A 75 4.90 20.15 2.26
CA THR A 75 4.68 20.36 0.82
C THR A 75 5.92 20.84 0.05
N SER A 76 7.08 20.94 0.71
CA SER A 76 8.33 21.40 0.08
C SER A 76 8.94 20.39 -0.90
N ARG A 77 8.53 19.12 -0.80
CA ARG A 77 8.98 18.02 -1.66
C ARG A 77 7.87 17.57 -2.60
N ASN A 78 8.25 17.02 -3.76
CA ASN A 78 7.33 16.58 -4.82
C ASN A 78 6.13 15.83 -4.25
N ILE A 79 4.91 16.32 -4.51
CA ILE A 79 3.66 15.65 -4.14
C ILE A 79 3.17 14.80 -5.31
N PHE A 80 3.08 15.42 -6.48
CA PHE A 80 2.71 14.77 -7.72
C PHE A 80 3.29 15.57 -8.89
N ASN A 81 4.05 14.90 -9.75
CA ASN A 81 4.55 15.49 -10.98
C ASN A 81 3.50 15.28 -12.09
N PHE A 82 2.80 16.34 -12.48
CA PHE A 82 1.71 16.25 -13.46
C PHE A 82 2.16 15.82 -14.85
N GLU A 83 3.36 16.25 -15.29
CA GLU A 83 3.89 15.93 -16.62
C GLU A 83 4.39 14.49 -16.71
N ARG A 84 5.15 14.04 -15.70
CA ARG A 84 5.76 12.71 -15.67
C ARG A 84 4.90 11.64 -14.98
N ARG A 85 3.82 12.06 -14.32
CA ARG A 85 2.89 11.21 -13.53
C ARG A 85 3.53 10.49 -12.34
N PHE A 86 4.58 11.08 -11.74
CA PHE A 86 5.25 10.49 -10.58
C PHE A 86 4.62 10.97 -9.27
N ILE A 87 4.28 10.02 -8.40
CA ILE A 87 3.72 10.30 -7.07
C ILE A 87 4.87 10.43 -6.05
N GLY A 88 4.83 11.49 -5.25
CA GLY A 88 5.69 11.67 -4.08
C GLY A 88 7.17 11.93 -4.36
N ALA A 89 7.96 11.89 -3.30
CA ALA A 89 9.41 12.09 -3.28
C ALA A 89 10.07 10.95 -2.49
N LYS A 90 11.41 10.97 -2.38
CA LYS A 90 12.18 9.95 -1.65
C LYS A 90 11.57 9.70 -0.25
N GLY A 91 11.48 8.43 0.13
CA GLY A 91 10.95 7.98 1.41
C GLY A 91 9.42 8.03 1.54
N ASP A 92 8.70 8.59 0.55
CA ASP A 92 7.25 8.47 0.49
C ASP A 92 6.84 7.04 0.08
N ILE A 93 5.68 6.61 0.55
CA ILE A 93 5.14 5.27 0.34
C ILE A 93 3.97 5.39 -0.63
N ILE A 94 3.87 4.47 -1.59
CA ILE A 94 2.72 4.38 -2.49
C ILE A 94 2.06 3.02 -2.26
N THR A 95 0.74 3.00 -2.08
CA THR A 95 -0.04 1.77 -1.81
C THR A 95 -1.35 1.74 -2.60
N SER A 96 -1.89 0.54 -2.85
CA SER A 96 -3.22 0.36 -3.44
C SER A 96 -3.99 -0.81 -2.85
N ASN A 97 -5.31 -0.78 -3.05
CA ASN A 97 -6.23 -1.86 -2.70
C ASN A 97 -6.55 -2.81 -3.88
N ARG A 98 -5.70 -2.80 -4.92
CA ARG A 98 -5.84 -3.68 -6.08
C ARG A 98 -5.85 -5.15 -5.65
N ASN A 99 -6.59 -6.04 -6.30
CA ASN A 99 -6.44 -7.47 -6.01
C ASN A 99 -5.10 -7.99 -6.59
N PRO A 100 -4.14 -8.47 -5.76
CA PRO A 100 -2.86 -8.99 -6.24
C PRO A 100 -3.01 -10.28 -7.08
N LEU A 101 -4.14 -10.98 -6.94
CA LEU A 101 -4.45 -12.25 -7.62
C LEU A 101 -5.57 -12.12 -8.66
N ARG A 102 -5.82 -10.91 -9.19
CA ARG A 102 -6.85 -10.67 -10.21
C ARG A 102 -6.67 -11.51 -11.47
N ASP A 103 -5.43 -11.78 -11.85
CA ASP A 103 -5.07 -12.57 -13.04
C ASP A 103 -5.18 -14.10 -12.81
N TYR A 104 -5.60 -14.52 -11.61
CA TYR A 104 -5.80 -15.92 -11.23
C TYR A 104 -7.28 -16.16 -10.87
N PRO A 105 -8.16 -16.45 -11.86
CA PRO A 105 -9.61 -16.50 -11.68
C PRO A 105 -10.14 -17.35 -10.52
N PRO A 106 -9.56 -18.53 -10.19
CA PRO A 106 -10.04 -19.34 -9.07
C PRO A 106 -9.85 -18.67 -7.70
N TRP A 107 -8.85 -17.79 -7.57
CA TRP A 107 -8.47 -17.14 -6.31
C TRP A 107 -8.94 -15.68 -6.25
N ASN A 108 -9.22 -15.06 -7.40
CA ASN A 108 -9.70 -13.68 -7.50
C ASN A 108 -10.90 -13.44 -6.56
N PHE A 109 -11.95 -14.27 -6.66
CA PHE A 109 -13.17 -14.11 -5.86
C PHE A 109 -12.93 -14.19 -4.34
N PHE A 110 -12.04 -15.06 -3.89
CA PHE A 110 -11.78 -15.24 -2.46
C PHE A 110 -10.91 -14.15 -1.87
N ILE A 111 -9.99 -13.59 -2.67
CA ILE A 111 -8.97 -12.64 -2.19
C ILE A 111 -9.41 -11.20 -2.41
N GLN A 112 -10.31 -10.93 -3.37
CA GLN A 112 -10.81 -9.59 -3.68
C GLN A 112 -11.36 -8.84 -2.44
N PRO A 113 -12.21 -9.44 -1.57
CA PRO A 113 -12.66 -8.77 -0.36
C PRO A 113 -11.49 -8.39 0.55
N PHE A 114 -10.54 -9.30 0.79
CA PHE A 114 -9.38 -9.02 1.64
C PHE A 114 -8.48 -7.94 1.04
N ALA A 115 -8.25 -7.95 -0.27
CA ALA A 115 -7.48 -6.92 -0.95
C ALA A 115 -8.12 -5.54 -0.80
N HIS A 116 -9.46 -5.47 -0.92
CA HIS A 116 -10.21 -4.24 -0.76
C HIS A 116 -10.22 -3.73 0.69
N TYR A 117 -10.49 -4.60 1.66
CA TYR A 117 -10.64 -4.20 3.06
C TYR A 117 -9.31 -4.01 3.80
N LEU A 118 -8.25 -4.72 3.40
CA LEU A 118 -6.96 -4.72 4.11
C LEU A 118 -5.84 -3.99 3.33
N TYR A 119 -6.15 -3.39 2.17
CA TYR A 119 -5.19 -2.76 1.28
C TYR A 119 -3.99 -3.68 0.95
N LEU A 120 -4.29 -4.92 0.54
CA LEU A 120 -3.27 -5.95 0.24
C LEU A 120 -2.82 -5.94 -1.22
N GLY A 121 -3.00 -4.83 -1.94
CA GLY A 121 -2.76 -4.81 -3.38
C GLY A 121 -1.30 -4.77 -3.73
N HIS A 122 -0.67 -3.64 -3.46
CA HIS A 122 0.76 -3.48 -3.62
C HIS A 122 1.23 -2.31 -2.78
N THR A 123 2.51 -2.28 -2.43
CA THR A 123 3.11 -1.16 -1.71
C THR A 123 4.58 -1.03 -2.12
N SER A 124 5.03 0.21 -2.31
CA SER A 124 6.40 0.54 -2.68
C SER A 124 6.88 1.76 -1.90
N ILE A 125 8.19 1.99 -1.87
CA ILE A 125 8.81 3.19 -1.28
C ILE A 125 9.63 3.92 -2.35
N ASN A 126 9.45 5.22 -2.48
CA ASN A 126 10.17 6.05 -3.44
C ASN A 126 11.66 6.15 -3.06
N SER A 127 12.56 5.88 -4.02
CA SER A 127 14.01 5.97 -3.82
C SER A 127 14.63 7.28 -4.33
N ALA A 128 13.95 7.99 -5.24
CA ALA A 128 14.42 9.24 -5.82
C ALA A 128 13.66 10.46 -5.29
N GLU A 129 14.34 11.61 -5.15
CA GLU A 129 13.74 12.87 -4.64
C GLU A 129 12.61 13.39 -5.54
N ASP A 130 12.68 13.13 -6.85
CA ASP A 130 11.64 13.50 -7.82
C ASP A 130 10.51 12.45 -7.93
N GLY A 131 10.59 11.37 -7.16
CA GLY A 131 9.62 10.27 -7.20
C GLY A 131 9.74 9.35 -8.43
N SER A 132 10.76 9.48 -9.27
CA SER A 132 10.88 8.72 -10.52
C SER A 132 11.20 7.22 -10.34
N ARG A 133 11.70 6.84 -9.16
CA ARG A 133 12.18 5.48 -8.85
C ARG A 133 11.59 5.00 -7.54
N VAL A 134 11.29 3.71 -7.47
CA VAL A 134 10.75 3.05 -6.27
C VAL A 134 11.48 1.74 -6.00
N TYR A 135 11.61 1.37 -4.72
CA TYR A 135 11.88 0.00 -4.33
C TYR A 135 10.56 -0.73 -4.07
N GLU A 136 10.45 -1.92 -4.64
CA GLU A 136 9.27 -2.76 -4.52
C GLU A 136 9.63 -4.25 -4.62
N THR A 137 8.67 -5.10 -4.26
CA THR A 137 8.70 -6.51 -4.63
C THR A 137 7.30 -6.94 -5.04
N LEU A 138 7.23 -7.69 -6.15
CA LEU A 138 5.97 -8.11 -6.74
C LEU A 138 5.83 -9.62 -6.52
N GLY A 139 4.65 -10.07 -6.08
CA GLY A 139 4.40 -11.48 -5.78
C GLY A 139 3.74 -12.27 -6.91
N ASN A 140 3.48 -11.62 -8.05
CA ASN A 140 2.61 -12.10 -9.12
C ASN A 140 3.27 -12.09 -10.52
N ARG A 141 4.60 -11.97 -10.61
CA ARG A 141 5.35 -12.19 -11.86
C ARG A 141 5.86 -13.63 -11.93
N ASN A 142 6.60 -13.96 -12.99
CA ASN A 142 7.38 -15.20 -13.05
C ASN A 142 8.26 -15.31 -11.80
N TRP A 143 8.40 -16.53 -11.27
CA TRP A 143 9.03 -16.80 -9.97
C TRP A 143 10.40 -16.11 -9.78
N GLU A 144 11.24 -16.13 -10.81
CA GLU A 144 12.58 -15.54 -10.81
C GLU A 144 12.58 -14.00 -10.73
N ASN A 145 11.47 -13.36 -11.08
CA ASN A 145 11.29 -11.91 -11.10
C ASN A 145 10.54 -11.39 -9.86
N ASN A 146 10.12 -12.28 -8.96
CA ASN A 146 9.48 -11.92 -7.69
C ASN A 146 10.57 -11.67 -6.64
N ILE A 147 11.31 -10.59 -6.85
CA ILE A 147 12.43 -10.16 -6.01
C ILE A 147 12.22 -8.72 -5.55
N VAL A 148 12.93 -8.30 -4.52
CA VAL A 148 13.11 -6.88 -4.20
C VAL A 148 13.97 -6.27 -5.30
N GLN A 149 13.51 -5.17 -5.87
CA GLN A 149 14.23 -4.47 -6.94
C GLN A 149 13.86 -2.98 -6.96
N GLU A 150 14.74 -2.17 -7.55
CA GLU A 150 14.43 -0.80 -7.90
C GLU A 150 13.83 -0.71 -9.31
N SER A 151 12.65 -0.12 -9.42
CA SER A 151 11.93 0.05 -10.68
C SER A 151 11.58 1.52 -10.93
N THR A 152 11.15 1.83 -12.16
CA THR A 152 10.59 3.14 -12.49
C THR A 152 9.22 3.28 -11.84
N ASN A 153 8.91 4.44 -11.29
CA ASN A 153 7.59 4.75 -10.76
C ASN A 153 6.56 4.84 -11.89
N THR A 154 5.84 3.75 -12.13
CA THR A 154 4.81 3.67 -13.17
C THR A 154 3.40 3.63 -12.60
N TRP A 155 3.20 3.91 -11.31
CA TRP A 155 1.92 3.70 -10.62
C TRP A 155 0.71 4.33 -11.32
N ILE A 156 0.86 5.55 -11.84
CA ILE A 156 -0.20 6.23 -12.59
C ILE A 156 -0.17 5.83 -14.07
N LEU A 157 1.01 5.79 -14.69
CA LEU A 157 1.16 5.49 -16.12
C LEU A 157 0.61 4.11 -16.50
N SER A 158 0.84 3.09 -15.68
CA SER A 158 0.34 1.73 -15.96
C SER A 158 -1.20 1.64 -15.93
N GLU A 159 -1.84 2.58 -15.23
CA GLU A 159 -3.28 2.62 -15.03
C GLU A 159 -3.96 3.46 -16.12
N GLU A 160 -3.29 4.51 -16.61
CA GLU A 160 -3.83 5.41 -17.64
C GLU A 160 -3.58 4.94 -19.07
N TYR A 161 -2.49 4.20 -19.29
CA TYR A 161 -2.06 3.75 -20.62
C TYR A 161 -1.96 2.22 -20.74
N GLY A 162 -2.37 1.48 -19.71
CA GLY A 162 -2.50 0.02 -19.75
C GLY A 162 -3.66 -0.43 -20.64
N SER A 163 -3.53 -1.57 -21.32
CA SER A 163 -4.41 -1.93 -22.44
C SER A 163 -5.68 -2.73 -22.10
N ASP A 164 -5.95 -3.17 -20.86
CA ASP A 164 -7.20 -3.90 -20.52
C ASP A 164 -7.45 -3.88 -18.99
N ASP A 165 -8.70 -3.77 -18.51
CA ASP A 165 -9.21 -4.08 -17.14
C ASP A 165 -8.35 -3.68 -15.91
N TYR A 166 -7.41 -2.75 -16.09
CA TYR A 166 -6.24 -2.64 -15.21
C TYR A 166 -6.42 -1.70 -14.02
N SER A 167 -7.60 -1.07 -13.85
CA SER A 167 -7.82 0.03 -12.93
C SER A 167 -7.72 -0.38 -11.46
N SER A 168 -6.63 -0.02 -10.78
CA SER A 168 -6.53 0.00 -9.32
C SER A 168 -7.63 0.94 -8.79
N PRO A 169 -8.59 0.44 -7.99
CA PRO A 169 -9.72 1.26 -7.56
C PRO A 169 -9.27 2.51 -6.78
N VAL A 170 -8.24 2.34 -5.95
CA VAL A 170 -7.62 3.42 -5.19
C VAL A 170 -6.10 3.27 -5.17
N ILE A 171 -5.38 4.37 -5.43
CA ILE A 171 -3.93 4.51 -5.21
C ILE A 171 -3.73 5.65 -4.22
N ILE A 172 -2.91 5.42 -3.19
CA ILE A 172 -2.65 6.39 -2.12
C ILE A 172 -1.15 6.62 -2.02
N GLY A 173 -0.74 7.89 -2.09
CA GLY A 173 0.59 8.35 -1.72
C GLY A 173 0.61 8.82 -0.27
N LEU A 174 1.60 8.36 0.48
CA LEU A 174 1.79 8.63 1.91
C LEU A 174 3.16 9.23 2.15
N ARG A 175 3.22 10.24 3.01
CA ARG A 175 4.46 10.87 3.45
C ARG A 175 4.67 10.63 4.93
N ILE A 176 5.90 10.29 5.30
CA ILE A 176 6.30 10.09 6.69
C ILE A 176 6.59 11.45 7.31
N ARG A 177 5.97 11.71 8.46
CA ARG A 177 6.05 12.97 9.21
C ARG A 177 7.46 13.25 9.66
N ASN A 178 7.88 14.51 9.53
CA ASN A 178 9.10 15.07 10.13
C ASN A 178 10.39 14.28 9.83
N THR A 179 10.51 13.73 8.62
CA THR A 179 11.74 13.02 8.22
C THR A 179 12.84 13.99 7.81
N THR A 180 14.06 13.72 8.30
CA THR A 180 15.28 14.35 7.80
C THR A 180 15.74 13.69 6.50
N SER A 181 16.64 14.35 5.74
CA SER A 181 17.26 13.73 4.56
C SER A 181 18.00 12.44 4.92
N GLU A 182 18.77 12.46 6.01
CA GLU A 182 19.52 11.29 6.49
C GLU A 182 18.59 10.10 6.80
N GLN A 183 17.44 10.36 7.43
CA GLN A 183 16.46 9.31 7.66
C GLN A 183 15.94 8.73 6.35
N ARG A 184 15.60 9.57 5.36
CA ARG A 184 15.16 9.08 4.04
C ARG A 184 16.24 8.26 3.37
N ASP A 185 17.49 8.71 3.40
CA ASP A 185 18.62 7.98 2.82
C ASP A 185 18.78 6.61 3.50
N LYS A 186 18.70 6.52 4.84
CA LYS A 186 18.72 5.24 5.57
C LYS A 186 17.60 4.28 5.17
N MET A 187 16.39 4.79 4.87
CA MET A 187 15.29 3.94 4.40
C MET A 187 15.66 3.29 3.07
N ILE A 188 16.20 4.08 2.15
CA ILE A 188 16.52 3.62 0.80
C ILE A 188 17.78 2.76 0.78
N GLU A 189 18.79 3.06 1.59
CA GLU A 189 19.96 2.21 1.80
C GLU A 189 19.56 0.82 2.30
N TYR A 190 18.60 0.75 3.24
CA TYR A 190 18.08 -0.53 3.70
C TYR A 190 17.41 -1.29 2.55
N ALA A 191 16.51 -0.65 1.80
CA ALA A 191 15.82 -1.29 0.67
C ALA A 191 16.81 -1.79 -0.39
N ALA A 192 17.79 -0.96 -0.75
CA ALA A 192 18.87 -1.28 -1.68
C ALA A 192 19.72 -2.47 -1.20
N SER A 193 19.98 -2.57 0.12
CA SER A 193 20.70 -3.72 0.70
C SER A 193 19.97 -5.06 0.57
N LYS A 194 18.69 -5.03 0.17
CA LYS A 194 17.84 -6.21 -0.04
C LYS A 194 17.55 -6.48 -1.51
N ASP A 195 18.15 -5.72 -2.44
CA ASP A 195 18.03 -5.99 -3.87
C ASP A 195 18.33 -7.46 -4.19
N GLY A 196 17.48 -8.08 -4.99
CA GLY A 196 17.55 -9.50 -5.34
C GLY A 196 16.97 -10.48 -4.32
N TYR A 197 16.54 -10.05 -3.12
CA TYR A 197 15.91 -10.97 -2.16
C TYR A 197 14.54 -11.45 -2.66
N PRO A 198 14.18 -12.73 -2.47
CA PRO A 198 12.96 -13.30 -3.03
C PRO A 198 11.70 -12.84 -2.31
N TYR A 199 10.57 -12.95 -3.01
CA TYR A 199 9.25 -12.68 -2.46
C TYR A 199 8.87 -13.73 -1.39
N ASN A 200 8.32 -13.26 -0.28
CA ASN A 200 7.88 -14.11 0.82
C ASN A 200 6.39 -14.43 0.73
N TYR A 201 6.08 -15.57 0.11
CA TYR A 201 4.71 -16.11 0.00
C TYR A 201 4.10 -16.59 1.32
N THR A 202 4.93 -16.79 2.34
CA THR A 202 4.44 -17.27 3.64
C THR A 202 4.02 -16.14 4.56
N PHE A 203 4.39 -14.89 4.23
CA PHE A 203 4.20 -13.63 4.95
C PHE A 203 4.78 -13.60 6.38
N LEU A 204 4.44 -14.58 7.20
CA LEU A 204 4.82 -14.69 8.61
C LEU A 204 6.11 -15.48 8.83
N PHE A 205 6.40 -16.45 7.96
CA PHE A 205 7.58 -17.30 8.06
C PHE A 205 8.69 -16.79 7.13
N ASN A 206 9.94 -17.21 7.32
CA ASN A 206 11.09 -16.80 6.49
C ASN A 206 11.32 -15.28 6.32
N ARG A 207 10.89 -14.44 7.27
CA ARG A 207 11.10 -12.98 7.23
C ARG A 207 12.57 -12.55 7.19
N ALA A 208 13.51 -13.45 7.52
CA ALA A 208 14.94 -13.17 7.41
C ALA A 208 15.46 -13.20 5.96
N ASN A 209 14.87 -14.03 5.08
CA ASN A 209 15.42 -14.31 3.75
C ASN A 209 14.43 -13.99 2.61
N GLY A 210 13.34 -13.29 2.88
CA GLY A 210 12.41 -12.87 1.86
C GLY A 210 11.49 -11.77 2.35
N PHE A 211 10.87 -11.07 1.41
CA PHE A 211 10.05 -9.89 1.67
C PHE A 211 8.75 -9.96 0.90
N TYR A 212 7.69 -9.41 1.46
CA TYR A 212 6.50 -9.03 0.69
C TYR A 212 6.41 -7.51 0.65
N CYS A 213 5.56 -6.95 -0.21
CA CYS A 213 5.56 -5.53 -0.57
C CYS A 213 5.53 -4.58 0.64
N THR A 214 4.65 -4.80 1.61
CA THR A 214 4.58 -3.97 2.83
C THR A 214 5.66 -4.28 3.85
N ASP A 215 6.25 -5.47 3.89
CA ASP A 215 7.37 -5.82 4.80
C ASP A 215 8.68 -5.14 4.40
N ILE A 216 9.01 -5.11 3.10
CA ILE A 216 10.20 -4.38 2.65
C ILE A 216 10.07 -2.89 2.96
N VAL A 217 8.88 -2.30 2.73
CA VAL A 217 8.61 -0.90 3.03
C VAL A 217 8.68 -0.63 4.53
N SER A 218 7.96 -1.38 5.36
CA SER A 218 7.93 -1.11 6.81
C SER A 218 9.28 -1.29 7.47
N ARG A 219 10.09 -2.26 7.03
CA ARG A 219 11.45 -2.48 7.53
C ARG A 219 12.44 -1.44 7.03
N SER A 220 12.27 -0.93 5.81
CA SER A 220 13.03 0.22 5.31
C SER A 220 12.78 1.44 6.18
N VAL A 221 11.52 1.73 6.51
CA VAL A 221 11.16 2.83 7.42
C VAL A 221 11.72 2.61 8.83
N ALA A 222 11.66 1.38 9.33
CA ALA A 222 12.21 1.00 10.64
C ALA A 222 13.73 1.16 10.72
N ALA A 223 14.47 0.96 9.62
CA ALA A 223 15.93 1.18 9.58
C ALA A 223 16.31 2.65 9.83
N ALA A 224 15.40 3.59 9.57
CA ALA A 224 15.54 5.00 9.90
C ALA A 224 15.03 5.37 11.31
N GLY A 225 14.67 4.38 12.13
CA GLY A 225 14.18 4.57 13.50
C GLY A 225 12.70 4.96 13.60
N ILE A 226 11.91 4.79 12.53
CA ILE A 226 10.49 5.15 12.49
C ILE A 226 9.66 3.88 12.30
N ASN A 227 8.59 3.70 13.08
CA ASN A 227 7.69 2.58 12.90
C ASN A 227 6.41 2.98 12.16
N VAL A 228 6.09 2.31 11.06
CA VAL A 228 4.81 2.45 10.34
C VAL A 228 3.94 1.20 10.43
N ASN A 229 4.38 0.16 11.14
CA ASN A 229 3.56 -1.01 11.43
C ASN A 229 2.74 -0.76 12.71
N TYR A 230 1.42 -0.64 12.57
CA TYR A 230 0.51 -0.29 13.66
C TYR A 230 0.35 -1.42 14.67
N ASP A 231 0.16 -2.67 14.22
CA ASP A 231 -0.13 -3.80 15.10
C ASP A 231 1.09 -4.63 15.54
N HIS A 232 2.28 -4.32 14.98
CA HIS A 232 3.56 -4.99 15.25
C HIS A 232 3.66 -6.48 14.85
N LEU A 233 2.65 -7.07 14.21
CA LEU A 233 2.65 -8.47 13.81
C LEU A 233 3.11 -8.62 12.36
N ALA A 234 2.20 -8.39 11.42
CA ALA A 234 2.40 -8.54 9.99
C ALA A 234 1.91 -7.28 9.32
N THR A 235 2.81 -6.53 8.71
CA THR A 235 2.47 -5.22 8.15
C THR A 235 1.54 -5.39 6.95
N THR A 236 0.35 -4.83 6.99
CA THR A 236 -0.58 -4.67 5.87
C THR A 236 -0.57 -3.24 5.33
N GLY A 237 -1.29 -2.97 4.25
CA GLY A 237 -1.50 -1.59 3.79
C GLY A 237 -2.27 -0.76 4.82
N ASN A 238 -3.25 -1.39 5.48
CA ASN A 238 -4.00 -0.79 6.59
C ASN A 238 -3.11 -0.38 7.76
N ASP A 239 -2.14 -1.20 8.16
CA ASP A 239 -1.20 -0.86 9.24
C ASP A 239 -0.45 0.44 8.94
N ILE A 240 0.06 0.55 7.71
CA ILE A 240 0.79 1.74 7.26
C ILE A 240 -0.15 2.95 7.24
N LEU A 241 -1.34 2.82 6.66
CA LEU A 241 -2.32 3.90 6.55
C LEU A 241 -2.88 4.35 7.92
N CYS A 242 -2.96 3.45 8.90
CA CYS A 242 -3.36 3.74 10.28
C CYS A 242 -2.25 4.39 11.09
N SER A 243 -0.99 4.25 10.70
CA SER A 243 0.13 4.79 11.46
C SER A 243 0.00 6.31 11.65
N LYS A 244 0.22 6.77 12.89
CA LYS A 244 0.29 8.21 13.20
C LYS A 244 1.50 8.90 12.58
N ASN A 245 2.49 8.14 12.14
CA ASN A 245 3.74 8.65 11.58
C ASN A 245 3.64 8.97 10.09
N VAL A 246 2.49 8.73 9.45
CA VAL A 246 2.25 9.08 8.05
C VAL A 246 1.04 10.00 7.91
N TYR A 247 0.98 10.68 6.77
CA TYR A 247 -0.20 11.39 6.28
C TYR A 247 -0.34 11.19 4.77
N ILE A 248 -1.57 11.36 4.28
CA ILE A 248 -1.88 11.25 2.86
C ILE A 248 -1.40 12.51 2.14
N ILE A 249 -0.70 12.33 1.02
CA ILE A 249 -0.30 13.41 0.12
C ILE A 249 -1.01 13.34 -1.24
N PHE A 250 -1.53 12.17 -1.59
CA PHE A 250 -2.10 11.90 -2.90
C PHE A 250 -3.13 10.77 -2.81
N ILE A 251 -4.26 10.92 -3.50
CA ILE A 251 -5.23 9.84 -3.75
C ILE A 251 -5.65 9.89 -5.21
N ARG A 252 -5.55 8.78 -5.93
CA ARG A 252 -6.33 8.53 -7.15
C ARG A 252 -7.44 7.55 -6.80
N GLU A 253 -8.68 7.92 -7.09
CA GLU A 253 -9.82 7.00 -7.01
C GLU A 253 -10.55 6.90 -8.36
N VAL A 254 -11.09 5.71 -8.63
CA VAL A 254 -11.90 5.42 -9.82
C VAL A 254 -13.36 5.42 -9.40
N VAL A 255 -14.17 6.26 -10.05
CA VAL A 255 -15.62 6.34 -9.86
C VAL A 255 -16.29 6.00 -11.18
N ILE A 256 -17.37 5.22 -11.15
CA ILE A 256 -18.16 4.92 -12.35
C ILE A 256 -19.32 5.91 -12.42
N GLU A 257 -19.29 6.81 -13.39
CA GLU A 257 -20.37 7.76 -13.66
C GLU A 257 -21.03 7.39 -15.00
N ASN A 258 -22.32 7.04 -14.98
CA ASN A 258 -23.08 6.64 -16.18
C ASN A 258 -22.43 5.52 -17.01
N GLY A 259 -21.74 4.59 -16.36
CA GLY A 259 -21.04 3.47 -17.02
C GLY A 259 -19.68 3.83 -17.60
N VAL A 260 -19.15 5.03 -17.32
CA VAL A 260 -17.83 5.49 -17.73
C VAL A 260 -16.95 5.67 -16.51
N GLU A 261 -15.69 5.21 -16.58
CA GLU A 261 -14.71 5.47 -15.53
C GLU A 261 -14.31 6.95 -15.51
N ARG A 262 -14.38 7.52 -14.30
CA ARG A 262 -13.88 8.85 -13.95
C ARG A 262 -12.76 8.68 -12.93
N TYR A 263 -11.65 9.36 -13.19
CA TYR A 263 -10.46 9.33 -12.34
C TYR A 263 -10.38 10.63 -11.55
N ASN A 264 -10.59 10.55 -10.24
CA ASN A 264 -10.45 11.70 -9.36
C ASN A 264 -9.07 11.62 -8.69
N ILE A 265 -8.27 12.67 -8.89
CA ILE A 265 -6.94 12.81 -8.31
C ILE A 265 -6.97 13.94 -7.28
N TYR A 266 -6.84 13.58 -6.01
CA TYR A 266 -6.70 14.50 -4.89
C TYR A 266 -5.22 14.61 -4.54
N TYR A 267 -4.69 15.82 -4.42
CA TYR A 267 -3.29 16.04 -4.07
C TYR A 267 -3.14 17.15 -3.05
N LEU A 268 -2.20 16.96 -2.15
CA LEU A 268 -1.84 17.95 -1.15
C LEU A 268 -1.20 19.17 -1.82
N ASP A 269 -1.66 20.34 -1.41
CA ASP A 269 -1.26 21.61 -1.97
C ASP A 269 -0.83 22.57 -0.85
N GLY A 270 0.36 23.14 -0.99
CA GLY A 270 0.94 24.07 -0.02
C GLY A 270 0.31 25.46 -0.04
N GLY A 271 -0.48 25.76 -1.08
CA GLY A 271 -0.87 27.12 -1.40
C GLY A 271 0.30 27.89 -2.01
N GLU A 272 0.03 28.64 -3.07
CA GLU A 272 0.91 29.74 -3.51
C GLU A 272 0.61 31.00 -2.69
#